data_AF-A0A4Y4BB87-F1
#
_entry.id   AF-A0A4Y4BB87-F1
#
_cell.length_a   1.000
_cell.length_b   1.000
_cell.length_c   1.000
_cell.angle_alpha   90.00
_cell.angle_beta   90.00
_cell.angle_gamma   90.00
#
_symmetry.space_group_name_H-M   'P 1'
#
loop_
_entity.id
_entity.type
_entity.pdbx_description
1 polymer ?
#
loop_
_entity_poly.entity_id
_entity_poly.type
_entity_poly.pdbx_seq_one_letter_code
_entity_poly.pdbx_strand_id
1 'polypeptide(L)'
;MMFPLVRELAADRIPVAVTCRVLGFSKQAFFQWRANPVSQRDGDNAHLTNAAVDLHRDDPAFGYRFIADEIEAEAGLAASERRVWRLCSEQKLWSVISKKRGLNRKAGPPVHDDFVLRDFTATRPDQLWLTDITEHWTAWIPVVVATV
;
A
#
# COMPACT_ATOMS: atom_id res chain seq x y z
N MET A 1 19.84 11.46 -1.04
CA MET A 1 21.27 11.68 -1.41
C MET A 1 22.01 12.25 -0.22
N MET A 2 23.30 11.92 -0.04
CA MET A 2 24.09 12.27 1.16
C MET A 2 24.98 13.52 0.95
N PHE A 3 24.77 14.31 -0.11
CA PHE A 3 25.48 15.57 -0.32
C PHE A 3 25.24 16.65 0.76
N PRO A 4 24.07 16.73 1.43
CA PRO A 4 23.90 17.61 2.59
C PRO A 4 24.95 17.37 3.68
N LEU A 5 25.31 16.11 3.95
CA LEU A 5 26.36 15.75 4.90
C LEU A 5 27.74 16.30 4.49
N VAL A 6 28.06 16.28 3.19
CA VAL A 6 29.32 16.87 2.68
C VAL A 6 29.36 18.38 2.95
N ARG A 7 28.22 19.06 2.84
CA ARG A 7 28.10 20.49 3.12
C ARG A 7 28.23 20.79 4.61
N GLU A 8 27.62 19.98 5.47
CA GLU A 8 27.71 20.12 6.93
C GLU A 8 29.15 19.95 7.43
N LEU A 9 29.83 18.87 7.02
CA LEU A 9 31.21 18.62 7.39
C LEU A 9 32.17 19.72 6.87
N ALA A 10 31.87 20.29 5.70
CA ALA A 10 32.64 21.43 5.20
C ALA A 10 32.47 22.69 6.06
N ALA A 11 31.29 22.90 6.67
CA ALA A 11 31.06 23.96 7.65
C ALA A 11 31.88 23.72 8.93
N ASP A 12 32.05 22.46 9.33
CA ASP A 12 32.92 22.02 10.43
C ASP A 12 34.42 22.01 10.05
N ARG A 13 34.80 22.68 8.96
CA ARG A 13 36.18 22.83 8.47
C ARG A 13 36.83 21.52 8.00
N ILE A 14 36.04 20.46 7.76
CA ILE A 14 36.54 19.23 7.16
C ILE A 14 36.64 19.42 5.64
N PRO A 15 37.79 19.11 5.00
CA PRO A 15 37.93 19.32 3.57
C PRO A 15 36.94 18.50 2.74
N VAL A 16 36.18 19.16 1.86
CA VAL A 16 35.24 18.53 0.91
C VAL A 16 35.90 17.38 0.15
N ALA A 17 37.17 17.52 -0.23
CA ALA A 17 37.92 16.48 -0.94
C ALA A 17 38.08 15.18 -0.14
N VAL A 18 38.21 15.28 1.19
CA VAL A 18 38.32 14.13 2.09
C VAL A 18 36.94 13.48 2.22
N THR A 19 35.91 14.26 2.53
CA THR A 19 34.54 13.77 2.71
C THR A 19 34.00 13.11 1.44
N CYS A 20 34.15 13.74 0.27
CA CYS A 20 33.75 13.16 -1.01
C CYS A 20 34.47 11.82 -1.26
N ARG A 21 35.76 11.72 -0.96
CA ARG A 21 36.52 10.47 -1.12
C ARG A 21 36.00 9.36 -0.21
N VAL A 22 35.74 9.67 1.06
CA VAL A 22 35.23 8.72 2.05
C VAL A 22 33.83 8.22 1.69
N LEU A 23 32.96 9.11 1.20
CA LEU A 23 31.58 8.76 0.83
C LEU A 23 31.44 8.24 -0.62
N GLY A 24 32.55 8.13 -1.37
CA GLY A 24 32.54 7.61 -2.74
C GLY A 24 31.96 8.57 -3.80
N PHE A 25 31.97 9.88 -3.54
CA PHE A 25 31.47 10.89 -4.48
C PHE A 25 32.61 11.61 -5.21
N SER A 26 32.34 12.10 -6.43
CA SER A 26 33.25 13.03 -7.08
C SER A 26 33.06 14.45 -6.53
N LYS A 27 34.15 15.22 -6.45
CA LYS A 27 34.09 16.66 -6.08
C LYS A 27 33.20 17.44 -7.04
N GLN A 28 33.25 17.10 -8.32
CA GLN A 28 32.45 17.75 -9.36
C GLN A 28 30.95 17.53 -9.11
N ALA A 29 30.52 16.30 -8.80
CA ALA A 29 29.12 16.01 -8.48
C ALA A 29 28.63 16.80 -7.27
N PHE A 30 29.46 16.92 -6.22
CA PHE A 30 29.13 17.76 -5.06
C PHE A 30 28.92 19.23 -5.45
N PHE A 31 29.83 19.84 -6.23
CA PHE A 31 29.69 21.25 -6.60
C PHE A 31 28.53 21.49 -7.57
N GLN A 32 28.26 20.54 -8.47
CA GLN A 32 27.08 20.58 -9.35
C GLN A 32 25.79 20.55 -8.52
N TRP A 33 25.68 19.62 -7.57
CA TRP A 33 24.57 19.59 -6.63
C TRP A 33 24.52 20.87 -5.78
N ARG A 34 25.65 21.39 -5.31
CA ARG A 34 25.67 22.61 -4.47
C ARG A 34 25.13 23.83 -5.23
N ALA A 35 25.35 23.92 -6.53
CA ALA A 35 24.83 24.99 -7.36
C ALA A 35 23.31 24.91 -7.55
N ASN A 36 22.76 23.70 -7.60
CA ASN A 36 21.31 23.47 -7.67
C ASN A 36 20.89 22.27 -6.79
N PRO A 37 20.74 22.47 -5.47
CA PRO A 37 20.58 21.36 -4.52
C PRO A 37 19.18 20.74 -4.54
N VAL A 38 18.21 21.44 -5.13
CA VAL A 38 16.82 21.00 -5.30
C VAL A 38 16.56 20.90 -6.79
N SER A 39 16.35 19.68 -7.29
CA SER A 39 16.01 19.49 -8.70
C SER A 39 14.55 19.86 -8.96
N GLN A 40 14.21 20.14 -10.22
CA GLN A 40 12.81 20.32 -10.63
C GLN A 40 11.95 19.12 -10.19
N ARG A 41 12.48 17.91 -10.33
CA ARG A 41 11.82 16.68 -9.91
C ARG A 41 11.54 16.62 -8.41
N ASP A 42 12.43 17.17 -7.59
CA ASP A 42 12.21 17.27 -6.14
C ASP A 42 11.09 18.25 -5.83
N GLY A 43 11.05 19.39 -6.54
CA GLY A 43 9.95 20.35 -6.48
C GLY A 43 8.61 19.71 -6.88
N ASP A 44 8.55 19.05 -8.03
CA ASP A 44 7.35 18.36 -8.50
C ASP A 44 6.87 17.28 -7.51
N ASN A 45 7.81 16.51 -6.93
CA ASN A 45 7.47 15.53 -5.90
C ASN A 45 6.95 16.20 -4.63
N ALA A 46 7.50 17.34 -4.23
CA ALA A 46 7.03 18.09 -3.05
C ALA A 46 5.60 18.60 -3.28
N HIS A 47 5.30 19.18 -4.45
CA HIS A 47 3.94 19.61 -4.80
C HIS A 47 2.95 18.45 -4.83
N LEU A 48 3.31 17.32 -5.46
CA LEU A 48 2.49 16.11 -5.46
C LEU A 48 2.28 15.54 -4.05
N THR A 49 3.31 15.59 -3.20
CA THR A 49 3.22 15.11 -1.82
C THR A 49 2.30 15.99 -0.99
N ASN A 50 2.36 17.31 -1.14
CA ASN A 50 1.46 18.24 -0.45
C ASN A 50 0.00 17.98 -0.86
N ALA A 51 -0.28 17.87 -2.16
CA ALA A 51 -1.62 17.54 -2.65
C ALA A 51 -2.12 16.20 -2.09
N ALA A 52 -1.27 15.16 -2.09
CA ALA A 52 -1.62 13.86 -1.51
C ALA A 52 -1.94 13.93 -0.02
N VAL A 53 -1.18 14.73 0.74
CA VAL A 53 -1.39 14.92 2.19
C VAL A 53 -2.69 15.68 2.45
N ASP A 54 -2.99 16.71 1.67
CA ASP A 54 -4.21 17.50 1.84
C ASP A 54 -5.45 16.66 1.51
N LEU A 55 -5.45 15.93 0.38
CA LEU A 55 -6.53 14.99 0.02
C LEU A 55 -6.76 13.92 1.09
N HIS A 56 -5.68 13.34 1.63
CA HIS A 56 -5.80 12.33 2.68
C HIS A 56 -6.24 12.91 4.03
N ARG A 57 -5.95 14.19 4.30
CA ARG A 57 -6.44 14.89 5.50
C ARG A 57 -7.95 15.12 5.38
N ASP A 58 -8.43 15.47 4.19
CA ASP A 58 -9.84 15.74 3.92
C ASP A 58 -10.67 14.45 3.95
N ASP A 59 -10.15 13.36 3.37
CA ASP A 59 -10.74 12.01 3.52
C ASP A 59 -9.68 10.93 3.82
N PRO A 60 -9.52 10.55 5.11
CA PRO A 60 -8.61 9.47 5.51
C PRO A 60 -9.00 8.09 4.97
N ALA A 61 -10.21 7.91 4.44
CA ALA A 61 -10.61 6.68 3.76
C ALA A 61 -9.87 6.52 2.43
N PHE A 62 -9.36 7.60 1.83
CA PHE A 62 -8.67 7.54 0.56
C PHE A 62 -7.29 6.90 0.72
N GLY A 63 -7.09 5.82 -0.03
CA GLY A 63 -5.77 5.24 -0.26
C GLY A 63 -5.12 5.85 -1.49
N TYR A 64 -3.86 5.50 -1.73
CA TYR A 64 -3.06 6.07 -2.82
C TYR A 64 -3.71 6.00 -4.23
N ARG A 65 -4.63 5.05 -4.46
CA ARG A 65 -5.36 4.91 -5.74
C ARG A 65 -6.35 6.06 -5.94
N PHE A 66 -7.23 6.28 -4.97
CA PHE A 66 -8.15 7.42 -4.97
C PHE A 66 -7.39 8.75 -4.95
N ILE A 67 -6.32 8.84 -4.16
CA ILE A 67 -5.47 10.03 -4.14
C ILE A 67 -4.86 10.30 -5.52
N ALA A 68 -4.44 9.28 -6.27
CA ALA A 68 -3.89 9.47 -7.61
C ALA A 68 -4.93 10.04 -8.59
N ASP A 69 -6.16 9.52 -8.54
CA ASP A 69 -7.26 9.98 -9.39
C ASP A 69 -7.65 11.44 -9.06
N GLU A 70 -7.74 11.79 -7.77
CA GLU A 70 -8.08 13.14 -7.33
C GLU A 70 -6.99 14.18 -7.60
N ILE A 71 -5.70 13.79 -7.49
CA ILE A 71 -4.59 14.68 -7.85
C ILE A 71 -4.68 15.11 -9.33
N GLU A 72 -5.06 14.19 -10.22
CA GLU A 72 -5.24 14.52 -11.63
C GLU A 72 -6.48 15.40 -11.84
N ALA A 73 -7.58 15.11 -11.15
CA ALA A 73 -8.84 15.83 -11.27
C ALA A 73 -8.81 17.26 -10.70
N GLU A 74 -8.28 17.45 -9.49
CA GLU A 74 -8.33 18.72 -8.76
C GLU A 74 -7.10 19.60 -9.00
N ALA A 75 -5.90 19.00 -8.99
CA ALA A 75 -4.65 19.73 -9.09
C ALA A 75 -4.08 19.79 -10.52
N GLY A 76 -4.64 19.01 -11.45
CA GLY A 76 -4.15 18.92 -12.84
C GLY A 76 -2.72 18.38 -12.95
N LEU A 77 -2.23 17.69 -11.90
CA LEU A 77 -0.87 17.20 -11.83
C LEU A 77 -0.80 15.77 -12.36
N ALA A 78 -0.39 15.62 -13.62
CA ALA A 78 -0.19 14.30 -14.21
C ALA A 78 0.95 13.54 -13.51
N ALA A 79 0.62 12.45 -12.82
CA ALA A 79 1.58 11.56 -12.18
C ALA A 79 1.18 10.10 -12.36
N SER A 80 2.15 9.21 -12.58
CA SER A 80 1.85 7.78 -12.62
C SER A 80 1.41 7.29 -11.24
N GLU A 81 0.46 6.35 -11.22
CA GLU A 81 -0.04 5.73 -9.99
C GLU A 81 1.11 5.20 -9.12
N ARG A 82 2.16 4.62 -9.74
CA ARG A 82 3.36 4.14 -9.03
C ARG A 82 4.16 5.26 -8.35
N ARG A 83 4.21 6.45 -8.96
CA ARG A 83 4.85 7.64 -8.36
C ARG A 83 4.05 8.09 -7.13
N VAL A 84 2.73 8.19 -7.26
CA VAL A 84 1.83 8.57 -6.16
C VAL A 84 1.89 7.55 -5.02
N TRP A 85 1.85 6.26 -5.33
CA TRP A 85 2.03 5.17 -4.37
C TRP A 85 3.31 5.32 -3.55
N ARG A 86 4.45 5.57 -4.23
CA ARG A 86 5.74 5.74 -3.56
C ARG A 86 5.71 6.92 -2.58
N LEU A 87 5.21 8.07 -3.02
CA LEU A 87 5.13 9.28 -2.20
C LEU A 87 4.17 9.09 -1.00
N CYS A 88 2.99 8.51 -1.22
CA CYS A 88 2.05 8.16 -0.16
C CYS A 88 2.67 7.19 0.85
N SER A 89 3.42 6.19 0.38
CA SER A 89 4.12 5.23 1.24
C SER A 89 5.19 5.89 2.11
N GLU A 90 6.01 6.78 1.53
CA GLU A 90 7.02 7.57 2.25
C GLU A 90 6.38 8.43 3.36
N GLN A 91 5.19 8.99 3.12
CA GLN A 91 4.40 9.76 4.08
C GLN A 91 3.49 8.92 4.98
N LYS A 92 3.43 7.59 4.78
CA LYS A 92 2.53 6.67 5.48
C LYS A 92 1.03 7.03 5.36
N LEU A 93 0.63 7.58 4.21
CA LEU A 93 -0.77 7.85 3.87
C LEU A 93 -1.45 6.54 3.48
N TRP A 94 -2.17 5.95 4.44
CA TRP A 94 -2.88 4.70 4.27
C TRP A 94 -4.35 4.89 4.57
N SER A 95 -5.18 4.36 3.68
CA SER A 95 -6.63 4.31 3.89
C SER A 95 -6.95 3.67 5.25
N VAL A 96 -7.75 4.37 6.07
CA VAL A 96 -8.19 3.85 7.37
C VAL A 96 -9.16 2.66 7.26
N ILE A 97 -9.84 2.54 6.11
CA ILE A 97 -10.79 1.47 5.84
C ILE A 97 -10.17 0.27 5.12
N SER A 98 -9.12 0.49 4.33
CA SER A 98 -8.47 -0.58 3.54
C SER A 98 -7.48 -1.37 4.39
N LYS A 99 -7.99 -2.21 5.30
CA LYS A 99 -7.17 -3.22 5.96
C LYS A 99 -6.96 -4.37 4.98
N LYS A 100 -5.71 -4.64 4.61
CA LYS A 100 -5.33 -5.85 3.88
C LYS A 100 -5.85 -7.07 4.64
N ARG A 101 -6.82 -7.80 4.08
CA ARG A 101 -7.31 -9.06 4.65
C ARG A 101 -6.11 -10.01 4.73
N GLY A 102 -5.80 -10.49 5.93
CA GLY A 102 -4.76 -11.50 6.11
C GLY A 102 -5.14 -12.78 5.37
N LEU A 103 -4.19 -13.37 4.64
CA LEU A 103 -4.41 -14.59 3.85
C LEU A 103 -4.91 -15.78 4.69
N ASN A 104 -4.54 -15.80 5.98
CA ASN A 104 -4.75 -16.93 6.88
C ASN A 104 -5.61 -16.52 8.08
N ARG A 105 -6.87 -16.19 7.85
CA ARG A 105 -7.81 -15.99 8.95
C ARG A 105 -8.27 -17.36 9.43
N LYS A 106 -7.96 -17.74 10.68
CA LYS A 106 -8.59 -18.92 11.30
C LYS A 106 -10.11 -18.71 11.23
N ALA A 107 -10.83 -19.73 10.78
CA ALA A 107 -12.28 -19.72 10.85
C ALA A 107 -12.71 -19.40 12.29
N GLY A 108 -13.72 -18.55 12.44
CA GLY A 108 -14.28 -18.26 13.76
C GLY A 108 -14.87 -19.52 14.40
N PRO A 109 -15.21 -19.46 15.69
CA PRO A 109 -15.98 -20.53 16.32
C PRO A 109 -17.27 -20.80 15.53
N PRO A 110 -17.76 -22.05 15.48
CA PRO A 110 -19.01 -22.39 14.82
C PRO A 110 -20.14 -21.47 15.30
N VAL A 111 -20.91 -20.91 14.36
CA VAL A 111 -22.02 -20.00 14.67
C VAL A 111 -23.30 -20.78 15.05
N HIS A 112 -23.31 -22.08 14.81
CA HIS A 112 -24.45 -22.96 15.03
C HIS A 112 -24.05 -24.20 15.83
N ASP A 113 -25.02 -24.74 16.58
CA ASP A 113 -24.85 -25.95 17.35
C ASP A 113 -24.59 -27.14 16.42
N ASP A 114 -23.52 -27.89 16.68
CA ASP A 114 -23.19 -29.11 15.96
C ASP A 114 -23.98 -30.27 16.58
N PHE A 115 -25.21 -30.47 16.10
CA PHE A 115 -26.12 -31.51 16.60
C PHE A 115 -25.57 -32.93 16.43
N VAL A 116 -24.60 -33.13 15.55
CA VAL A 116 -24.02 -34.45 15.25
C VAL A 116 -22.61 -34.60 15.83
N LEU A 117 -22.05 -33.57 16.48
CA LEU A 117 -20.72 -33.58 17.09
C LEU A 117 -19.61 -34.08 16.15
N ARG A 118 -19.73 -33.80 14.85
CA ARG A 118 -18.88 -34.32 13.76
C ARG A 118 -18.87 -35.86 13.62
N ASP A 119 -19.84 -36.56 14.17
CA ASP A 119 -20.10 -37.96 13.89
C ASP A 119 -21.09 -38.09 12.73
N PHE A 120 -20.55 -38.45 11.57
CA PHE A 120 -21.32 -38.63 10.33
C PHE A 120 -21.67 -40.11 10.07
N THR A 121 -21.52 -40.98 11.08
CA THR A 121 -21.77 -42.41 10.91
C THR A 121 -23.24 -42.77 11.19
N ALA A 122 -23.80 -43.68 10.38
CA ALA A 122 -25.16 -44.20 10.54
C ALA A 122 -25.18 -45.72 10.27
N THR A 123 -25.96 -46.46 11.05
CA THR A 123 -26.01 -47.94 10.96
C THR A 123 -27.18 -48.46 10.13
N ARG A 124 -28.19 -47.62 9.90
CA ARG A 124 -29.39 -47.91 9.12
C ARG A 124 -29.81 -46.67 8.32
N PRO A 125 -30.56 -46.83 7.22
CA PRO A 125 -31.23 -45.72 6.56
C PRO A 125 -32.10 -44.91 7.53
N ASP A 126 -32.34 -43.65 7.19
CA ASP A 126 -33.20 -42.70 7.93
C ASP A 126 -32.76 -42.34 9.36
N GLN A 127 -31.50 -42.61 9.73
CA GLN A 127 -30.94 -42.25 11.05
C GLN A 127 -30.21 -40.91 11.10
N LEU A 128 -29.61 -40.51 9.97
CA LEU A 128 -28.87 -39.26 9.84
C LEU A 128 -29.10 -38.70 8.43
N TRP A 129 -29.47 -37.43 8.37
CA TRP A 129 -29.73 -36.71 7.14
C TRP A 129 -28.76 -35.53 7.07
N LEU A 130 -27.92 -35.50 6.03
CA LEU A 130 -26.97 -34.43 5.80
C LEU A 130 -27.35 -33.73 4.53
N THR A 131 -27.51 -32.41 4.59
CA THR A 131 -27.79 -31.63 3.40
C THR A 131 -26.56 -30.86 3.00
N ASP A 132 -26.17 -30.94 1.73
CA ASP A 132 -25.11 -30.12 1.17
C ASP A 132 -25.69 -29.07 0.23
N ILE A 133 -24.98 -27.94 0.14
CA ILE A 133 -25.33 -26.86 -0.79
C ILE A 133 -24.26 -26.86 -1.88
N THR A 134 -24.64 -27.31 -3.07
CA THR A 134 -23.74 -27.32 -4.23
C THR A 134 -24.07 -26.15 -5.15
N GLU A 135 -23.02 -25.41 -5.54
CA GLU A 135 -23.12 -24.39 -6.58
C GLU A 135 -22.90 -25.01 -7.96
N HIS A 136 -23.85 -24.80 -8.86
CA HIS A 136 -23.76 -25.15 -10.26
C HIS A 136 -23.59 -23.88 -11.10
N TRP A 137 -22.46 -23.77 -11.78
CA TRP A 137 -22.17 -22.61 -12.62
C TRP A 137 -23.06 -22.58 -13.86
N THR A 138 -23.73 -21.45 -14.08
CA THR A 138 -24.36 -21.11 -15.36
C THR A 138 -23.55 -20.03 -16.07
N ALA A 139 -23.97 -19.64 -17.27
CA ALA A 139 -23.28 -18.63 -18.08
C ALA A 139 -23.17 -17.24 -17.41
N TRP A 140 -23.95 -16.96 -16.37
CA TRP A 140 -24.04 -15.61 -15.79
C TRP A 140 -23.87 -15.60 -14.27
N ILE A 141 -24.48 -16.55 -13.56
CA ILE A 141 -24.42 -16.65 -12.09
C ILE A 141 -24.45 -18.12 -11.65
N PRO A 142 -23.90 -18.47 -10.47
CA PRO A 142 -24.10 -19.80 -9.91
C PRO A 142 -25.57 -20.00 -9.49
N VAL A 143 -26.11 -21.17 -9.79
CA VAL A 143 -27.36 -21.66 -9.21
C VAL A 143 -27.01 -22.51 -8.00
N VAL A 144 -27.69 -22.24 -6.88
CA VAL A 144 -27.47 -22.91 -5.61
C VAL A 144 -28.54 -23.98 -5.42
N VAL A 145 -28.14 -25.25 -5.33
CA VAL A 145 -29.07 -26.38 -5.11
C VAL A 145 -28.76 -27.01 -3.75
N ALA A 146 -29.80 -27.16 -2.93
CA ALA A 146 -29.72 -27.95 -1.69
C ALA A 146 -30.02 -29.41 -2.03
N THR A 147 -29.06 -30.30 -1.77
CA THR A 147 -29.19 -31.74 -1.93
C THR A 147 -29.25 -32.40 -0.57
N VAL A 148 -30.06 -33.44 -0.45
CA VAL A 148 -30.28 -34.26 0.76
C VAL A 148 -29.78 -35.66 0.51
#